data_AF-A0AA38NYS6-F1
#
_entry.id   AF-A0AA38NYS6-F1
#
_cell.length_a   1.000
_cell.length_b   1.000
_cell.length_c   1.000
_cell.angle_alpha   90.00
_cell.angle_beta   90.00
_cell.angle_gamma   90.00
#
_symmetry.space_group_name_H-M   'P 1'
#
loop_
_entity.id
_entity.type
_entity.pdbx_description
1 polymer ?
#
loop_
_entity_poly.entity_id
_entity_poly.type
_entity_poly.pdbx_seq_one_letter_code
_entity_poly.pdbx_strand_id
1 'polypeptide(L)'
;IKNVKIKYPDPWAGDGNIDTFETWINSVINWMVVNRLTGPEGNGMQVLCLEGMLEGEAKLWYHDHVTGPHRVWDVWKTEEVLIGLFKRFV
;
A
#
# COMPACT_ATOMS: atom_id res chain seq x y z
N ILE A 1 -17.99 -13.76 16.37
CA ILE A 1 -16.97 -12.69 16.31
C ILE A 1 -17.70 -11.42 15.89
N LYS A 2 -17.75 -10.39 16.75
CA LYS A 2 -18.33 -9.08 16.38
C LYS A 2 -17.55 -8.54 15.18
N ASN A 3 -18.23 -7.97 14.19
CA ASN A 3 -17.57 -7.32 13.05
C ASN A 3 -16.70 -6.17 13.57
N VAL A 4 -15.40 -6.43 13.77
CA VAL A 4 -14.40 -5.40 14.04
C VAL A 4 -14.30 -4.60 12.75
N LYS A 5 -14.81 -3.37 12.76
CA LYS A 5 -14.64 -2.43 11.65
C LYS A 5 -13.37 -1.63 11.92
N ILE A 6 -12.29 -1.95 11.22
CA ILE A 6 -11.11 -1.08 11.16
C ILE A 6 -11.39 0.03 10.15
N LYS A 7 -11.04 1.27 10.52
CA LYS A 7 -11.13 2.43 9.63
C LYS A 7 -10.24 2.19 8.41
N TYR A 8 -10.69 2.60 7.23
CA TYR A 8 -9.81 2.67 6.06
C TYR A 8 -8.61 3.57 6.38
N PRO A 9 -7.37 3.17 6.03
CA PRO A 9 -6.17 3.97 6.27
C PRO A 9 -6.32 5.38 5.71
N ASP A 10 -5.78 6.36 6.44
CA ASP A 10 -5.66 7.70 5.87
C ASP A 10 -4.61 7.67 4.75
N PRO A 11 -4.83 8.37 3.63
CA PRO A 11 -3.88 8.38 2.52
C PRO A 11 -2.51 8.91 2.96
N TRP A 12 -1.44 8.35 2.40
CA TRP A 12 -0.07 8.81 2.65
C TRP A 12 0.58 9.36 1.39
N ALA A 13 1.25 10.51 1.53
CA ALA A 13 1.77 11.30 0.42
C ALA A 13 3.25 11.03 0.08
N GLY A 14 3.99 10.32 0.96
CA GLY A 14 5.44 10.19 0.86
C GLY A 14 6.17 11.34 1.55
N ASP A 15 6.21 11.33 2.88
CA ASP A 15 6.58 12.49 3.72
C ASP A 15 8.04 12.53 4.20
N GLY A 16 8.89 11.58 3.83
CA GLY A 16 10.32 11.58 4.19
C GLY A 16 10.60 11.18 5.64
N ASN A 17 9.62 10.61 6.35
CA ASN A 17 9.74 10.30 7.76
C ASN A 17 9.40 8.83 8.04
N ILE A 18 10.27 8.17 8.81
CA ILE A 18 10.13 6.74 9.11
C ILE A 18 8.97 6.46 10.07
N ASP A 19 8.75 7.32 11.07
CA ASP A 19 7.70 7.13 12.09
C ASP A 19 6.31 7.26 11.48
N THR A 20 6.14 8.20 10.54
CA THR A 20 4.89 8.39 9.80
C THR A 20 4.63 7.23 8.84
N PHE A 21 5.66 6.75 8.14
CA PHE A 21 5.55 5.56 7.30
C PHE A 21 5.20 4.31 8.12
N GLU A 22 5.87 4.07 9.25
CA GLU A 22 5.59 2.95 10.14
C GLU A 22 4.16 3.01 10.70
N THR A 23 3.69 4.20 11.06
CA THR A 23 2.31 4.40 11.51
C THR A 23 1.32 4.07 10.38
N TRP A 24 1.59 4.57 9.18
CA TRP A 24 0.74 4.33 8.01
C TRP A 24 0.72 2.85 7.60
N ILE A 25 1.88 2.20 7.43
CA ILE A 25 1.96 0.80 6.99
C ILE A 25 1.30 -0.15 8.01
N ASN A 26 1.40 0.14 9.30
CA ASN A 26 0.69 -0.62 10.33
C ASN A 26 -0.83 -0.51 10.16
N SER A 27 -1.35 0.67 9.82
CA SER A 27 -2.77 0.86 9.54
C SER A 27 -3.22 0.08 8.29
N VAL A 28 -2.40 0.08 7.24
CA VAL A 28 -2.63 -0.66 5.99
C VAL A 28 -2.70 -2.16 6.26
N ILE A 29 -1.69 -2.71 6.95
CA ILE A 29 -1.61 -4.15 7.26
C ILE A 29 -2.81 -4.58 8.10
N ASN A 30 -3.15 -3.82 9.16
CA ASN A 30 -4.28 -4.12 10.02
C ASN A 30 -5.60 -4.14 9.23
N TRP A 31 -5.80 -3.16 8.34
CA TRP A 31 -6.98 -3.12 7.47
C TRP A 31 -7.04 -4.33 6.53
N MET A 32 -5.92 -4.72 5.90
CA MET A 32 -5.86 -5.89 5.03
C MET A 32 -6.17 -7.19 5.77
N VAL A 33 -5.63 -7.37 6.98
CA VAL A 33 -5.88 -8.54 7.83
C VAL A 33 -7.37 -8.66 8.17
N VAL A 34 -8.00 -7.58 8.61
CA VAL A 34 -9.42 -7.59 8.98
C VAL A 34 -10.33 -7.85 7.76
N ASN A 35 -9.95 -7.34 6.60
CA ASN A 35 -10.68 -7.58 5.35
C ASN A 35 -10.31 -8.91 4.66
N ARG A 36 -9.51 -9.76 5.31
CA ARG A 36 -9.08 -11.07 4.80
C ARG A 36 -8.40 -10.99 3.43
N LEU A 37 -7.71 -9.88 3.17
CA LEU A 37 -6.95 -9.68 1.94
C LEU A 37 -5.56 -10.32 2.02
N THR A 38 -5.23 -11.06 3.08
CA THR A 38 -3.92 -11.68 3.32
C THR A 38 -3.71 -12.93 2.46
N GLY A 39 -2.44 -13.20 2.11
CA GLY A 39 -2.03 -14.41 1.40
C GLY A 39 -1.82 -14.20 -0.11
N PRO A 40 -1.21 -15.18 -0.81
CA PRO A 40 -0.77 -15.01 -2.21
C PRO A 40 -1.91 -14.73 -3.18
N GLU A 41 -3.10 -15.30 -2.94
CA GLU A 41 -4.29 -15.10 -3.75
C GLU A 41 -4.85 -13.67 -3.63
N GLY A 42 -4.49 -12.97 -2.55
CA GLY A 42 -4.89 -11.59 -2.30
C GLY A 42 -4.00 -10.54 -2.97
N ASN A 43 -2.84 -10.90 -3.53
CA ASN A 43 -1.84 -9.93 -3.99
C ASN A 43 -2.40 -8.89 -4.98
N GLY A 44 -3.16 -9.30 -5.99
CA GLY A 44 -3.74 -8.37 -6.95
C GLY A 44 -4.74 -7.39 -6.31
N MET A 45 -5.55 -7.88 -5.36
CA MET A 45 -6.51 -7.05 -4.61
C MET A 45 -5.80 -6.13 -3.61
N GLN A 46 -4.74 -6.59 -2.96
CA GLN A 46 -3.93 -5.79 -2.05
C GLN A 46 -3.26 -4.62 -2.78
N VAL A 47 -2.68 -4.88 -3.97
CA VAL A 47 -2.12 -3.87 -4.86
C VAL A 47 -3.21 -2.86 -5.24
N LEU A 48 -4.38 -3.30 -5.72
CA LEU A 48 -5.49 -2.39 -6.03
C LEU A 48 -5.93 -1.53 -4.82
N CYS A 49 -6.02 -2.13 -3.63
CA CYS A 49 -6.39 -1.41 -2.41
C CYS A 49 -5.33 -0.40 -1.97
N LEU A 50 -4.04 -0.71 -2.15
CA LEU A 50 -2.92 0.17 -1.79
C LEU A 50 -2.98 1.50 -2.53
N GLU A 51 -3.36 1.51 -3.81
CA GLU A 51 -3.49 2.74 -4.59
C GLU A 51 -4.45 3.76 -3.95
N GLY A 52 -5.53 3.26 -3.33
CA GLY A 52 -6.50 4.10 -2.62
C GLY A 52 -6.01 4.62 -1.26
N MET A 53 -4.92 4.05 -0.73
CA MET A 53 -4.30 4.43 0.54
C MET A 53 -3.08 5.37 0.32
N LEU A 54 -2.88 5.80 -0.92
CA LEU A 54 -1.82 6.72 -1.33
C LEU A 54 -2.41 8.01 -1.87
N GLU A 55 -1.68 9.10 -1.69
CA GLU A 55 -1.96 10.40 -2.31
C GLU A 55 -0.67 11.08 -2.76
N GLY A 56 -0.79 12.28 -3.35
CA GLY A 56 0.36 13.10 -3.72
C GLY A 56 1.43 12.37 -4.55
N GLU A 57 2.68 12.62 -4.20
CA GLU A 57 3.85 12.05 -4.89
C GLU A 57 3.93 10.53 -4.76
N ALA A 58 3.56 9.97 -3.60
CA ALA A 58 3.54 8.52 -3.42
C ALA A 58 2.57 7.82 -4.38
N LYS A 59 1.40 8.42 -4.61
CA LYS A 59 0.43 7.89 -5.60
C LYS A 59 0.93 8.01 -7.03
N LEU A 60 1.56 9.14 -7.39
CA LEU A 60 2.14 9.33 -8.72
C LEU A 60 3.24 8.30 -8.98
N TRP A 61 4.16 8.11 -8.03
CA TRP A 61 5.20 7.10 -8.13
C TRP A 61 4.60 5.69 -8.26
N TYR A 62 3.58 5.37 -7.45
CA TYR A 62 2.88 4.09 -7.53
C TYR A 62 2.28 3.86 -8.91
N HIS A 63 1.58 4.84 -9.47
CA HIS A 63 1.00 4.72 -10.81
C HIS A 63 2.10 4.48 -11.84
N ASP A 64 3.20 5.22 -11.82
CA ASP A 64 4.24 5.11 -12.84
C ASP A 64 5.00 3.77 -12.80
N HIS A 65 5.17 3.19 -11.61
CA HIS A 65 6.04 2.03 -11.40
C HIS A 65 5.29 0.70 -11.21
N VAL A 66 4.05 0.75 -10.72
CA VAL A 66 3.28 -0.43 -10.30
C VAL A 66 2.15 -0.74 -11.27
N THR A 67 1.26 0.23 -11.56
CA THR A 67 0.05 -0.02 -12.37
C THR A 67 0.12 0.53 -13.79
N GLY A 68 1.01 1.48 -14.05
CA GLY A 68 1.10 2.21 -15.30
C GLY A 68 1.70 1.40 -16.46
N PRO A 69 1.63 1.94 -17.68
CA PRO A 69 2.16 1.30 -18.88
C PRO A 69 3.70 1.23 -18.89
N HIS A 70 4.36 2.06 -18.08
CA HIS A 70 5.81 2.12 -17.92
C HIS A 70 6.34 1.27 -16.77
N ARG A 71 5.49 0.45 -16.12
CA ARG A 71 5.90 -0.41 -15.02
C ARG A 71 7.04 -1.34 -15.44
N VAL A 72 8.00 -1.52 -14.54
CA VAL A 72 9.20 -2.35 -14.79
C VAL A 72 8.90 -3.85 -14.66
N TRP A 73 7.88 -4.22 -13.88
CA TRP A 73 7.48 -5.60 -13.63
C TRP A 73 6.02 -5.84 -13.98
N ASP A 74 5.73 -7.00 -14.56
CA ASP A 74 4.37 -7.39 -14.96
C ASP A 74 3.46 -7.72 -13.77
N VAL A 75 4.02 -8.24 -12.68
CA VAL A 75 3.30 -8.56 -11.45
C VAL A 75 4.11 -8.09 -10.26
N TRP A 76 3.57 -7.14 -9.53
CA TRP A 76 4.11 -6.70 -8.24
C TRP A 76 3.45 -7.47 -7.11
N LYS A 77 4.25 -7.94 -6.15
CA LYS A 77 3.73 -8.34 -4.84
C LYS A 77 3.56 -7.10 -3.97
N THR A 78 2.56 -7.12 -3.12
CA THR A 78 2.28 -6.05 -2.14
C THR A 78 3.50 -5.67 -1.31
N GLU A 79 4.27 -6.67 -0.85
CA GLU A 79 5.52 -6.47 -0.13
C GLU A 79 6.55 -5.68 -0.95
N GLU A 80 6.72 -6.02 -2.23
CA GLU A 80 7.65 -5.34 -3.13
C GLU A 80 7.24 -3.89 -3.33
N VAL A 81 5.94 -3.62 -3.45
CA VAL A 81 5.42 -2.25 -3.56
C VAL A 81 5.69 -1.45 -2.29
N LEU A 82 5.43 -2.04 -1.11
CA LEU A 82 5.70 -1.38 0.18
C LEU A 82 7.20 -1.09 0.36
N ILE A 83 8.08 -2.00 -0.05
CA ILE A 83 9.54 -1.78 -0.06
C ILE A 83 9.92 -0.66 -1.02
N GLY A 84 9.30 -0.60 -2.21
CA GLY A 84 9.55 0.45 -3.19
C GLY A 84 9.14 1.83 -2.69
N LEU A 85 7.97 1.93 -2.05
CA LEU A 85 7.48 3.13 -1.39
C LEU A 85 8.43 3.57 -0.28
N PHE A 86 8.85 2.65 0.60
CA PHE A 86 9.82 2.93 1.66
C PHE A 86 11.12 3.50 1.06
N LYS A 87 11.74 2.81 0.11
CA LYS A 87 13.01 3.25 -0.50
C LYS A 87 12.93 4.59 -1.21
N ARG A 88 11.74 5.00 -1.67
CA ARG A 88 11.56 6.23 -2.43
C ARG A 88 11.28 7.44 -1.54
N PHE A 89 10.56 7.24 -0.44
CA PHE A 89 9.95 8.32 0.33
C PHE A 89 10.31 8.30 1.82
N VAL A 90 11.17 7.39 2.27
CA VAL A 90 11.73 7.32 3.62
C VAL A 90 13.25 7.26 3.52
#